data_AF-A0AAV5ZLI3-F1
#
_entry.id   AF-A0AAV5ZLI3-F1
#
_cell.length_a   1.000
_cell.length_b   1.000
_cell.length_c   1.000
_cell.angle_alpha   90.00
_cell.angle_beta   90.00
_cell.angle_gamma   90.00
#
_symmetry.space_group_name_H-M   'P 1'
#
loop_
_entity.id
_entity.type
_entity.pdbx_description
1 polymer ?
#
loop_
_entity_poly.entity_id
_entity_poly.type
_entity_poly.pdbx_seq_one_letter_code
_entity_poly.pdbx_strand_id
1 'polypeptide(L)'
;MLSRRTILGSVAVLAVGLVTGVAAWAQGGGPGFRHGMMKRMATAMIDEALEPAQVTPEQRAKIYAARDRAFTAIEAHHQTRGAHMAEALALFEADTVDAGQLAAFRAQREAEHRVIADTITQSLTEVHDVLTPEQRKAVANWIRTHHPGHRG
;
A
#
# COMPACT_ATOMS: atom_id res chain seq x y z
N MET A 1 35.09 5.96 9.34
CA MET A 1 34.97 5.79 7.88
C MET A 1 34.11 4.56 7.65
N LEU A 2 32.88 4.55 7.12
CA LEU A 2 32.00 5.52 6.46
C LEU A 2 30.58 5.41 7.06
N SER A 3 29.80 6.49 6.99
CA SER A 3 28.40 6.62 7.42
C SER A 3 27.41 6.14 6.34
N ARG A 4 26.35 5.44 6.77
CA ARG A 4 25.05 5.33 6.07
C ARG A 4 23.85 5.46 7.03
N ARG A 5 24.06 6.08 8.20
CA ARG A 5 22.96 6.57 9.05
C ARG A 5 22.42 7.83 8.40
N THR A 6 21.43 7.75 7.50
CA THR A 6 20.44 8.83 7.18
C THR A 6 19.50 8.57 5.98
N ILE A 7 19.70 7.56 5.13
CA ILE A 7 18.86 7.37 3.94
C ILE A 7 17.78 6.32 4.21
N LEU A 8 16.75 6.70 4.97
CA LEU A 8 15.44 6.04 4.98
C LEU A 8 14.42 7.06 5.53
N GLY A 9 14.48 8.25 4.94
CA GLY A 9 13.45 9.27 5.13
C GLY A 9 12.15 8.81 4.49
N SER A 10 11.14 8.57 5.32
CA SER A 10 9.78 9.03 5.03
C SER A 10 9.13 8.56 3.71
N VAL A 11 9.10 7.24 3.44
CA VAL A 11 8.23 6.62 2.40
C VAL A 11 6.90 6.11 3.01
N ALA A 12 6.66 6.38 4.29
CA ALA A 12 5.86 5.52 5.14
C ALA A 12 4.33 5.67 5.07
N VAL A 13 3.71 6.71 4.49
CA VAL A 13 2.23 6.82 4.64
C VAL A 13 1.41 6.10 3.59
N LEU A 14 2.00 5.80 2.42
CA LEU A 14 1.39 4.82 1.51
C LEU A 14 1.83 3.38 1.83
N ALA A 15 3.00 3.18 2.46
CA ALA A 15 3.53 1.85 2.74
C ALA A 15 3.18 1.29 4.14
N VAL A 16 3.04 2.13 5.19
CA VAL A 16 2.83 1.65 6.58
C VAL A 16 1.36 1.44 6.93
N GLY A 17 0.44 2.16 6.28
CA GLY A 17 -1.00 1.83 6.37
C GLY A 17 -1.34 0.41 5.91
N LEU A 18 -0.47 -0.20 5.08
CA LEU A 18 -0.65 -1.55 4.55
C LEU A 18 0.08 -2.66 5.33
N VAL A 19 1.06 -2.32 6.19
CA VAL A 19 1.92 -3.34 6.84
C VAL A 19 1.65 -3.51 8.34
N THR A 20 1.17 -2.50 9.07
CA THR A 20 1.00 -2.58 10.55
C THR A 20 -0.44 -2.78 11.05
N GLY A 21 -1.40 -3.13 10.19
CA GLY A 21 -2.82 -3.16 10.54
C GLY A 21 -3.46 -4.53 10.87
N VAL A 22 -2.69 -5.61 11.09
CA VAL A 22 -3.30 -6.98 11.15
C VAL A 22 -3.69 -7.45 12.56
N ALA A 23 -3.21 -6.85 13.66
CA ALA A 23 -3.33 -7.54 14.97
C ALA A 23 -4.54 -7.16 15.86
N ALA A 24 -5.29 -6.08 15.62
CA ALA A 24 -6.17 -5.55 16.68
C ALA A 24 -7.70 -5.59 16.46
N TRP A 25 -8.23 -5.98 15.28
CA TRP A 25 -9.67 -5.77 14.99
C TRP A 25 -10.36 -6.99 14.36
N ALA A 26 -10.03 -8.19 14.87
CA ALA A 26 -10.53 -9.46 14.35
C ALA A 26 -12.02 -9.76 14.62
N GLN A 27 -12.75 -8.96 15.40
CA GLN A 27 -14.13 -9.25 15.80
C GLN A 27 -15.12 -8.22 15.24
N GLY A 28 -15.82 -8.57 14.16
CA GLY A 28 -16.96 -7.80 13.64
C GLY A 28 -16.78 -7.32 12.19
N GLY A 29 -17.65 -7.79 11.30
CA GLY A 29 -17.71 -7.38 9.89
C GLY A 29 -17.09 -8.42 8.93
N GLY A 30 -17.90 -8.95 8.02
CA GLY A 30 -17.43 -9.87 6.97
C GLY A 30 -16.41 -9.22 6.02
N PRO A 31 -15.79 -10.01 5.13
CA PRO A 31 -14.67 -9.56 4.28
C PRO A 31 -14.95 -8.27 3.48
N GLY A 32 -16.16 -8.13 2.92
CA GLY A 32 -16.54 -6.93 2.15
C GLY A 32 -16.77 -5.67 2.99
N PHE A 33 -17.27 -5.81 4.23
CA PHE A 33 -17.48 -4.68 5.14
C PHE A 33 -16.14 -4.08 5.61
N ARG A 34 -15.15 -4.96 5.85
CA ARG A 34 -13.79 -4.57 6.23
C ARG A 34 -13.09 -3.81 5.12
N HIS A 35 -13.22 -4.25 3.86
CA HIS A 35 -12.58 -3.57 2.73
C HIS A 35 -13.12 -2.13 2.53
N GLY A 36 -14.45 -1.96 2.54
CA GLY A 36 -15.06 -0.63 2.42
C GLY A 36 -14.66 0.32 3.55
N MET A 37 -14.50 -0.20 4.77
CA MET A 37 -14.01 0.57 5.91
C MET A 37 -12.54 0.98 5.74
N MET A 38 -11.67 0.07 5.28
CA MET A 38 -10.26 0.37 5.04
C MET A 38 -10.07 1.47 3.98
N LYS A 39 -10.80 1.41 2.86
CA LYS A 39 -10.74 2.46 1.83
C LYS A 39 -11.21 3.82 2.37
N ARG A 40 -12.25 3.84 3.19
CA ARG A 40 -12.75 5.06 3.85
C ARG A 40 -11.72 5.64 4.82
N MET A 41 -11.14 4.81 5.68
CA MET A 41 -10.11 5.24 6.63
C MET A 41 -8.87 5.80 5.90
N ALA A 42 -8.40 5.11 4.86
CA ALA A 42 -7.28 5.59 4.08
C ALA A 42 -7.58 6.90 3.34
N THR A 43 -8.81 7.08 2.85
CA THR A 43 -9.25 8.34 2.25
C THR A 43 -9.23 9.47 3.29
N ALA A 44 -9.76 9.23 4.48
CA ALA A 44 -9.74 10.21 5.57
C ALA A 44 -8.30 10.60 5.95
N MET A 45 -7.39 9.63 6.08
CA MET A 45 -5.98 9.94 6.36
C MET A 45 -5.31 10.74 5.23
N ILE A 46 -5.63 10.46 3.97
CA ILE A 46 -5.14 11.26 2.84
C ILE A 46 -5.66 12.70 2.96
N ASP A 47 -6.93 12.88 3.28
CA ASP A 47 -7.51 14.21 3.42
C ASP A 47 -6.88 15.00 4.56
N GLU A 48 -6.70 14.37 5.72
CA GLU A 48 -6.00 14.97 6.85
C GLU A 48 -4.55 15.32 6.51
N ALA A 49 -3.85 14.47 5.74
CA ALA A 49 -2.48 14.72 5.32
C ALA A 49 -2.35 15.88 4.31
N LEU A 50 -3.36 16.08 3.47
CA LEU A 50 -3.39 17.14 2.46
C LEU A 50 -3.87 18.48 3.01
N GLU A 51 -4.58 18.50 4.14
CA GLU A 51 -5.13 19.71 4.75
C GLU A 51 -4.05 20.79 5.02
N PRO A 52 -2.90 20.49 5.66
CA PRO A 52 -1.86 21.49 5.92
C PRO A 52 -1.18 21.99 4.64
N ALA A 53 -1.26 21.22 3.56
CA ALA A 53 -0.67 21.56 2.27
C ALA A 53 -1.57 22.48 1.43
N GLN A 54 -2.82 22.74 1.87
CA GLN A 54 -3.76 23.63 1.18
C GLN A 54 -3.80 23.36 -0.34
N VAL A 55 -3.94 22.07 -0.69
CA VAL A 55 -3.96 21.65 -2.10
C VAL A 55 -5.18 22.20 -2.82
N THR A 56 -5.02 22.58 -4.08
CA THR A 56 -6.15 23.03 -4.89
C THR A 56 -7.12 21.87 -5.17
N PRO A 57 -8.39 22.15 -5.53
CA PRO A 57 -9.34 21.12 -5.93
C PRO A 57 -8.81 20.24 -7.08
N GLU A 58 -8.11 20.82 -8.05
CA GLU A 58 -7.52 20.11 -9.19
C GLU A 58 -6.38 19.18 -8.74
N GLN A 59 -5.51 19.64 -7.84
CA GLN A 59 -4.45 18.80 -7.27
C GLN A 59 -5.05 17.63 -6.48
N ARG A 60 -6.06 17.90 -5.65
CA ARG A 60 -6.75 16.87 -4.87
C ARG A 60 -7.39 15.81 -5.76
N ALA A 61 -8.06 16.20 -6.84
CA ALA A 61 -8.65 15.28 -7.80
C ALA A 61 -7.61 14.34 -8.43
N LYS A 62 -6.44 14.88 -8.82
CA LYS A 62 -5.34 14.05 -9.36
C LYS A 62 -4.78 13.09 -8.33
N ILE A 63 -4.62 13.52 -7.08
CA ILE A 63 -4.14 12.67 -5.98
C ILE A 63 -5.13 11.54 -5.70
N TYR A 64 -6.44 11.81 -5.73
CA TYR A 64 -7.46 10.79 -5.59
C TYR A 64 -7.46 9.78 -6.74
N ALA A 65 -7.23 10.22 -7.98
CA ALA A 65 -7.09 9.30 -9.11
C ALA A 65 -5.90 8.35 -8.93
N ALA A 66 -4.74 8.88 -8.49
CA ALA A 66 -3.56 8.09 -8.18
C ALA A 66 -3.80 7.09 -7.02
N ARG A 67 -4.51 7.54 -5.97
CA ARG A 67 -4.97 6.68 -4.88
C ARG A 67 -5.86 5.56 -5.42
N ASP A 68 -6.91 5.88 -6.16
CA ASP A 68 -7.88 4.88 -6.62
C ASP A 68 -7.22 3.81 -7.49
N ARG A 69 -6.26 4.18 -8.33
CA ARG A 69 -5.46 3.21 -9.10
C ARG A 69 -4.69 2.24 -8.20
N ALA A 70 -4.04 2.75 -7.15
CA ALA A 70 -3.34 1.91 -6.18
C ALA A 70 -4.30 0.98 -5.42
N PHE A 71 -5.46 1.48 -5.01
CA PHE A 71 -6.49 0.65 -4.37
C PHE A 71 -7.03 -0.45 -5.29
N THR A 72 -7.26 -0.14 -6.57
CA THR A 72 -7.69 -1.14 -7.56
C THR A 72 -6.65 -2.24 -7.73
N ALA A 73 -5.35 -1.91 -7.80
CA ALA A 73 -4.29 -2.91 -7.91
C ALA A 73 -4.22 -3.82 -6.68
N ILE A 74 -4.37 -3.25 -5.48
CA ILE A 74 -4.39 -4.01 -4.22
C ILE A 74 -5.63 -4.90 -4.15
N GLU A 75 -6.80 -4.39 -4.52
CA GLU A 75 -8.05 -5.16 -4.50
C GLU A 75 -8.01 -6.34 -5.49
N ALA A 76 -7.45 -6.15 -6.68
CA ALA A 76 -7.25 -7.23 -7.63
C ALA A 76 -6.39 -8.38 -7.04
N HIS A 77 -5.34 -8.05 -6.29
CA HIS A 77 -4.52 -9.05 -5.59
C HIS A 77 -5.26 -9.73 -4.42
N HIS A 78 -6.12 -9.01 -3.71
CA HIS A 78 -6.95 -9.62 -2.67
C HIS A 78 -7.92 -10.66 -3.23
N GLN A 79 -8.46 -10.43 -4.42
CA GLN A 79 -9.38 -11.36 -5.08
C GLN A 79 -8.71 -12.68 -5.49
N THR A 80 -7.42 -12.67 -5.81
CA THR A 80 -6.68 -13.88 -6.18
C THR A 80 -6.17 -14.69 -4.98
N ARG A 81 -6.20 -14.12 -3.77
CA ARG A 81 -5.68 -14.76 -2.55
C ARG A 81 -6.27 -16.15 -2.26
N GLY A 82 -7.56 -16.35 -2.51
CA GLY A 82 -8.22 -17.64 -2.33
C GLY A 82 -7.69 -18.69 -3.32
N ALA A 83 -7.54 -18.31 -4.59
CA ALA A 83 -7.00 -19.18 -5.62
C ALA A 83 -5.55 -19.58 -5.33
N HIS A 84 -4.70 -18.65 -4.90
CA HIS A 84 -3.32 -18.96 -4.52
C HIS A 84 -3.22 -19.91 -3.33
N MET A 85 -4.12 -19.79 -2.36
CA MET A 85 -4.16 -20.72 -1.23
C MET A 85 -4.52 -22.13 -1.72
N ALA A 86 -5.54 -22.26 -2.56
CA ALA A 86 -5.93 -23.55 -3.13
C ALA A 86 -4.80 -24.18 -3.96
N GLU A 87 -4.12 -23.38 -4.79
CA GLU A 87 -2.98 -23.84 -5.60
C GLU A 87 -1.79 -24.25 -4.74
N ALA A 88 -1.46 -23.47 -3.70
CA ALA A 88 -0.39 -23.83 -2.76
C ALA A 88 -0.69 -25.14 -2.01
N LEU A 89 -1.95 -25.35 -1.60
CA LEU A 89 -2.37 -26.61 -0.97
C LEU A 89 -2.28 -27.78 -1.95
N ALA A 90 -2.74 -27.61 -3.19
CA ALA A 90 -2.64 -28.65 -4.22
C ALA A 90 -1.18 -29.06 -4.50
N LEU A 91 -0.26 -28.09 -4.57
CA LEU A 91 1.18 -28.35 -4.71
C LEU A 91 1.76 -29.08 -3.49
N PHE A 92 1.24 -28.81 -2.30
CA PHE A 92 1.69 -29.42 -1.05
C PHE A 92 1.16 -30.84 -0.86
N GLU A 93 -0.07 -31.10 -1.30
CA GLU A 93 -0.74 -32.41 -1.21
C GLU A 93 -0.32 -33.40 -2.31
N ALA A 94 0.46 -32.95 -3.30
CA ALA A 94 0.93 -33.80 -4.39
C ALA A 94 1.86 -34.92 -3.89
N ASP A 95 1.73 -36.11 -4.47
CA ASP A 95 2.53 -37.30 -4.12
C ASP A 95 4.05 -37.07 -4.29
N THR A 96 4.43 -36.18 -5.21
CA THR A 96 5.81 -35.76 -5.44
C THR A 96 5.88 -34.26 -5.68
N VAL A 97 6.99 -33.65 -5.25
CA VAL A 97 7.23 -32.22 -5.48
C VAL A 97 7.71 -32.01 -6.91
N ASP A 98 6.88 -31.36 -7.73
CA ASP A 98 7.24 -30.90 -9.06
C ASP A 98 7.94 -29.53 -8.98
N ALA A 99 9.24 -29.50 -9.24
CA ALA A 99 10.04 -28.29 -9.19
C ALA A 99 9.63 -27.24 -10.26
N GLY A 100 9.11 -27.68 -11.41
CA GLY A 100 8.65 -26.79 -12.47
C GLY A 100 7.35 -26.08 -12.08
N GLN A 101 6.41 -26.81 -11.47
CA GLN A 101 5.17 -26.23 -10.97
C GLN A 101 5.42 -25.26 -9.80
N LEU A 102 6.33 -25.61 -8.88
CA LEU A 102 6.71 -24.70 -7.79
C LEU A 102 7.38 -23.43 -8.30
N ALA A 103 8.23 -23.53 -9.33
CA ALA A 103 8.85 -22.38 -9.98
C ALA A 103 7.83 -21.49 -10.69
N ALA A 104 6.84 -22.09 -11.37
CA ALA A 104 5.76 -21.36 -12.02
C ALA A 104 4.89 -20.61 -11.00
N PHE A 105 4.47 -21.28 -9.92
CA PHE A 105 3.72 -20.67 -8.83
C PHE A 105 4.48 -19.46 -8.24
N ARG A 106 5.78 -19.64 -7.94
CA ARG A 106 6.63 -18.54 -7.46
C ARG A 106 6.67 -17.38 -8.47
N ALA A 107 6.90 -17.66 -9.75
CA ALA A 107 6.99 -16.63 -10.79
C ALA A 107 5.69 -15.83 -10.92
N GLN A 108 4.54 -16.50 -10.81
CA GLN A 108 3.24 -15.83 -10.77
C GLN A 108 3.12 -14.88 -9.58
N ARG A 109 3.49 -15.33 -8.38
CA ARG A 109 3.46 -14.48 -7.16
C ARG A 109 4.36 -13.26 -7.29
N GLU A 110 5.56 -13.44 -7.87
CA GLU A 110 6.49 -12.34 -8.12
C GLU A 110 5.93 -11.34 -9.15
N ALA A 111 5.29 -11.83 -10.21
CA ALA A 111 4.68 -10.97 -11.24
C ALA A 111 3.54 -10.11 -10.67
N GLU A 112 2.66 -10.70 -9.87
CA GLU A 112 1.56 -9.96 -9.24
C GLU A 112 2.06 -8.90 -8.26
N HIS A 113 3.05 -9.24 -7.42
CA HIS A 113 3.65 -8.26 -6.52
C HIS A 113 4.37 -7.14 -7.28
N ARG A 114 4.99 -7.45 -8.44
CA ARG A 114 5.62 -6.44 -9.29
C ARG A 114 4.60 -5.42 -9.80
N VAL A 115 3.44 -5.87 -10.29
CA VAL A 115 2.37 -4.96 -10.75
C VAL A 115 1.92 -4.00 -9.65
N ILE A 116 1.77 -4.49 -8.42
CA ILE A 116 1.41 -3.65 -7.27
C ILE A 116 2.53 -2.64 -6.97
N ALA A 117 3.78 -3.10 -6.91
CA ALA A 117 4.93 -2.24 -6.64
C ALA A 117 5.10 -1.13 -7.69
N ASP A 118 4.93 -1.48 -8.97
CA ASP A 118 5.00 -0.54 -10.09
C ASP A 118 3.87 0.49 -10.00
N THR A 119 2.64 0.04 -9.70
CA THR A 119 1.49 0.94 -9.53
C THR A 119 1.69 1.91 -8.37
N ILE A 120 2.19 1.44 -7.23
CA ILE A 120 2.47 2.30 -6.07
C ILE A 120 3.57 3.32 -6.41
N THR A 121 4.62 2.88 -7.09
CA THR A 121 5.74 3.75 -7.50
C THR A 121 5.26 4.84 -8.46
N GLN A 122 4.43 4.48 -9.44
CA GLN A 122 3.80 5.43 -10.35
C GLN A 122 2.90 6.41 -9.60
N SER A 123 1.99 5.93 -8.75
CA SER A 123 1.09 6.80 -7.98
C SER A 123 1.85 7.76 -7.07
N LEU A 124 2.94 7.32 -6.44
CA LEU A 124 3.79 8.20 -5.63
C LEU A 124 4.46 9.29 -6.48
N THR A 125 4.93 8.94 -7.68
CA THR A 125 5.56 9.87 -8.61
C THR A 125 4.56 10.92 -9.10
N GLU A 126 3.35 10.48 -9.48
CA GLU A 126 2.25 11.37 -9.87
C GLU A 126 1.88 12.35 -8.74
N VAL A 127 1.73 11.87 -7.51
CA VAL A 127 1.43 12.73 -6.35
C VAL A 127 2.57 13.72 -6.10
N HIS A 128 3.82 13.27 -6.19
CA HIS A 128 4.99 14.13 -6.03
C HIS A 128 4.96 15.30 -7.04
N ASP A 129 4.68 14.99 -8.32
CA ASP A 129 4.72 15.96 -9.42
C ASP A 129 3.52 16.92 -9.41
N VAL A 130 2.38 16.48 -8.87
CA VAL A 130 1.19 17.33 -8.68
C VAL A 130 1.40 18.38 -7.59
N LEU A 131 2.12 18.04 -6.53
CA LEU A 131 2.35 18.92 -5.38
C LEU A 131 3.55 19.85 -5.63
N THR A 132 3.49 21.07 -5.10
CA THR A 132 4.68 21.94 -5.06
C THR A 132 5.69 21.45 -4.02
N PRO A 133 6.97 21.88 -4.06
CA PRO A 133 7.95 21.55 -3.04
C PRO A 133 7.51 21.90 -1.61
N GLU A 134 6.84 23.02 -1.41
CA GLU A 134 6.32 23.49 -0.13
C GLU A 134 5.20 22.57 0.37
N GLN A 135 4.26 22.22 -0.52
CA GLN A 135 3.17 21.30 -0.21
C GLN A 135 3.69 19.92 0.18
N ARG A 136 4.69 19.39 -0.55
CA ARG A 136 5.34 18.11 -0.20
C ARG A 136 5.95 18.14 1.19
N LYS A 137 6.59 19.25 1.59
CA LYS A 137 7.13 19.41 2.95
C LYS A 137 6.01 19.43 3.99
N ALA A 138 4.90 20.12 3.73
CA ALA A 138 3.76 20.17 4.64
C ALA A 138 3.16 18.76 4.85
N VAL A 139 2.91 18.01 3.78
CA VAL A 139 2.46 16.61 3.84
C VAL A 139 3.46 15.76 4.62
N ALA A 140 4.75 15.83 4.30
CA ALA A 140 5.78 15.05 4.99
C ALA A 140 5.89 15.39 6.49
N ASN A 141 5.66 16.65 6.87
CA ASN A 141 5.60 17.07 8.27
C ASN A 141 4.41 16.44 8.99
N TRP A 142 3.21 16.51 8.40
CA TRP A 142 2.01 15.88 8.94
C TRP A 142 2.21 14.36 9.14
N ILE A 143 2.80 13.71 8.15
CA ILE A 143 3.12 12.27 8.20
C ILE A 143 4.01 11.96 9.41
N ARG A 144 5.08 12.74 9.62
CA ARG A 144 6.00 12.52 10.74
C ARG A 144 5.34 12.74 12.09
N THR A 145 4.42 13.70 12.22
CA THR A 145 3.74 13.95 13.49
C THR A 145 2.65 12.93 13.82
N HIS A 146 2.07 12.27 12.81
CA HIS A 146 0.97 11.32 12.98
C HIS A 146 1.40 9.86 12.84
N HIS A 147 2.67 9.57 12.56
CA HIS A 147 3.19 8.21 12.56
C HIS A 147 3.37 7.71 14.01
N PRO A 148 2.83 6.52 14.37
CA PRO A 148 2.88 5.98 15.74
C PRO A 148 4.30 5.62 16.25
N GLY A 149 5.35 5.89 15.48
CA GLY A 149 6.75 5.60 15.83
C GLY A 149 7.53 6.75 16.49
N HIS A 150 6.87 7.87 16.84
CA HIS A 150 7.51 9.05 17.43
C HIS A 150 7.09 9.36 18.87
N ARG A 151 6.62 8.36 19.63
CA ARG A 151 6.50 8.44 21.09
C ARG A 151 7.38 7.37 21.74
N GLY A 152 8.56 7.78 22.22
CA GLY A 152 9.42 7.01 23.13
C GLY A 152 10.32 6.00 22.45
#